data_AF-A0A7S1JX94-F1
#
_entry.id   AF-A0A7S1JX94-F1
#
_cell.length_a   1.000
_cell.length_b   1.000
_cell.length_c   1.000
_cell.angle_alpha   90.00
_cell.angle_beta   90.00
_cell.angle_gamma   90.00
#
_symmetry.space_group_name_H-M   'P 1'
#
loop_
_entity.id
_entity.type
_entity.pdbx_description
1 polymer ?
#
loop_
_entity_poly.entity_id
_entity_poly.type
_entity_poly.pdbx_seq_one_letter_code
_entity_poly.pdbx_strand_id
1 'polypeptide(L)'
;RDAKSYPFSLQALLDLCKARLSPAAYQAASFAALTEFNPAEYFAVGSSTEDTWGHWGLALPAYMHFTSPIRRYADVLVHRMLTASVYCRPLPFELKQLQSDCGQCNEKKKSAEDAQIDCRNLLFNAFLQKHHPERGWPYDGAVITSIIVPHSRDQDTEELRRRCAVVFFVPLLGQSRSLSFDKLGIDLLSVAGSGGQQEASASSEERVCEDELPGYVDVECAVETSSVESVRVQHVGGGGAAETLRR
;
A
#
# COMPACT_ATOMS: atom_id res chain seq x y z
N ARG A 1 -6.31 26.97 -7.28
CA ARG A 1 -7.70 26.49 -7.52
C ARG A 1 -7.76 25.10 -6.92
N ASP A 2 -8.54 24.96 -5.85
CA ASP A 2 -8.34 23.95 -4.82
C ASP A 2 -8.65 22.52 -5.28
N ALA A 3 -7.79 21.58 -4.86
CA ALA A 3 -7.91 20.14 -5.13
C ALA A 3 -9.20 19.53 -4.54
N LYS A 4 -9.97 20.28 -3.74
CA LYS A 4 -11.26 19.85 -3.17
C LYS A 4 -12.41 19.85 -4.19
N SER A 5 -12.31 20.57 -5.32
CA SER A 5 -13.50 20.89 -6.13
C SER A 5 -13.70 20.07 -7.40
N TYR A 6 -12.72 19.30 -7.89
CA TYR A 6 -12.87 18.60 -9.19
C TYR A 6 -12.29 17.18 -9.18
N PRO A 7 -13.09 16.12 -9.06
CA PRO A 7 -12.60 14.73 -9.16
C PRO A 7 -11.90 14.43 -10.49
N PHE A 8 -12.22 15.18 -11.55
CA PHE A 8 -11.58 15.07 -12.87
C PHE A 8 -10.10 15.46 -12.89
N SER A 9 -9.61 16.29 -11.96
CA SER A 9 -8.19 16.68 -11.93
C SER A 9 -7.30 15.53 -11.46
N LEU A 10 -7.76 14.75 -10.48
CA LEU A 10 -7.03 13.55 -10.07
C LEU A 10 -7.06 12.49 -11.17
N GLN A 11 -8.20 12.31 -11.83
CA GLN A 11 -8.27 11.37 -12.95
C GLN A 11 -7.26 11.72 -14.05
N ALA A 12 -7.15 13.01 -14.41
CA ALA A 12 -6.14 13.46 -15.37
C ALA A 12 -4.70 13.17 -14.90
N LEU A 13 -4.41 13.33 -13.61
CA LEU A 13 -3.11 12.96 -13.05
C LEU A 13 -2.86 11.46 -13.13
N LEU A 14 -3.85 10.64 -12.78
CA LEU A 14 -3.76 9.18 -12.88
C LEU A 14 -3.58 8.72 -14.33
N ASP A 15 -4.22 9.38 -15.30
CA ASP A 15 -4.05 9.09 -16.73
C ASP A 15 -2.63 9.43 -17.21
N LEU A 16 -2.05 10.55 -16.75
CA LEU A 16 -0.65 10.89 -17.00
C LEU A 16 0.31 9.87 -16.37
N CYS A 17 0.02 9.42 -15.15
CA CYS A 17 0.78 8.37 -14.49
C CYS A 17 0.70 7.06 -15.29
N LYS A 18 -0.49 6.67 -15.75
CA LYS A 18 -0.69 5.48 -16.57
C LYS A 18 0.11 5.50 -17.87
N ALA A 19 0.33 6.68 -18.45
CA ALA A 19 1.13 6.83 -19.67
C ALA A 19 2.65 6.75 -19.43
N ARG A 20 3.13 7.00 -18.21
CA ARG A 20 4.57 7.10 -17.89
C ARG A 20 5.11 5.97 -17.01
N LEU A 21 4.26 5.33 -16.20
CA LEU A 21 4.66 4.27 -15.28
C LEU A 21 4.44 2.88 -15.88
N SER A 22 5.18 1.90 -15.39
CA SER A 22 4.90 0.49 -15.67
C SER A 22 3.52 0.10 -15.13
N PRO A 23 2.85 -0.93 -15.68
CA PRO A 23 1.52 -1.34 -15.22
C PRO A 23 1.46 -1.65 -13.72
N ALA A 24 2.51 -2.29 -13.17
CA ALA A 24 2.61 -2.60 -11.75
C ALA A 24 2.77 -1.33 -10.89
N ALA A 25 3.62 -0.40 -11.32
CA ALA A 25 3.83 0.85 -10.58
C ALA A 25 2.60 1.77 -10.64
N TYR A 26 1.88 1.79 -11.76
CA TYR A 26 0.59 2.49 -11.85
C TYR A 26 -0.45 1.91 -10.90
N GLN A 27 -0.57 0.58 -10.80
CA GLN A 27 -1.49 -0.05 -9.86
C GLN A 27 -1.13 0.27 -8.41
N ALA A 28 0.16 0.24 -8.07
CA ALA A 28 0.63 0.63 -6.74
C ALA A 28 0.31 2.09 -6.42
N ALA A 29 0.56 3.01 -7.36
CA ALA A 29 0.26 4.43 -7.20
C ALA A 29 -1.24 4.70 -7.09
N SER A 30 -2.05 4.01 -7.90
CA SER A 30 -3.51 4.11 -7.84
C SER A 30 -4.04 3.56 -6.53
N PHE A 31 -3.50 2.45 -6.03
CA PHE A 31 -3.88 1.89 -4.74
C PHE A 31 -3.52 2.84 -3.59
N ALA A 32 -2.31 3.40 -3.60
CA ALA A 32 -1.88 4.38 -2.61
C ALA A 32 -2.78 5.63 -2.62
N ALA A 33 -3.13 6.14 -3.80
CA ALA A 33 -4.09 7.25 -3.90
C ALA A 33 -5.46 6.88 -3.32
N LEU A 34 -5.92 5.64 -3.52
CA LEU A 34 -7.18 5.16 -2.96
C LEU A 34 -7.16 5.05 -1.43
N THR A 35 -6.04 4.64 -0.83
CA THR A 35 -5.91 4.52 0.62
C THR A 35 -5.85 5.86 1.34
N GLU A 36 -5.46 6.93 0.65
CA GLU A 36 -5.46 8.29 1.21
C GLU A 36 -6.85 8.94 1.22
N PHE A 37 -7.84 8.37 0.53
CA PHE A 37 -9.19 8.91 0.55
C PHE A 37 -9.93 8.60 1.86
N ASN A 38 -10.72 9.57 2.31
CA ASN A 38 -11.68 9.33 3.36
C ASN A 38 -12.71 8.28 2.90
N PRO A 39 -13.04 7.32 3.76
CA PRO A 39 -14.04 6.30 3.44
C PRO A 39 -15.41 6.94 3.27
N ALA A 40 -16.23 6.37 2.37
CA ALA A 40 -17.61 6.79 2.20
C ALA A 40 -18.47 6.29 3.37
N GLU A 41 -19.19 7.21 4.02
CA GLU A 41 -20.03 6.97 5.19
C GLU A 41 -21.50 7.27 4.89
N TYR A 42 -22.40 6.50 5.51
CA TYR A 42 -23.82 6.81 5.57
C TYR A 42 -24.06 7.89 6.63
N PHE A 43 -24.88 8.88 6.29
CA PHE A 43 -25.32 9.93 7.22
C PHE A 43 -26.78 10.31 6.93
N ALA A 44 -27.45 10.88 7.93
CA ALA A 44 -28.78 11.45 7.76
C ALA A 44 -28.67 12.90 7.28
N VAL A 45 -29.36 13.20 6.17
CA VAL A 45 -29.35 14.53 5.51
C VAL A 45 -29.63 15.67 6.50
N GLY A 46 -30.64 15.51 7.36
CA GLY A 46 -31.03 16.53 8.33
C GLY A 46 -30.01 16.81 9.45
N SER A 47 -28.89 16.09 9.49
CA SER A 47 -27.78 16.31 10.44
C SER A 47 -26.48 16.76 9.80
N SER A 48 -26.50 17.05 8.50
CA SER A 48 -25.33 17.38 7.69
C SER A 48 -25.58 18.64 6.88
N THR A 49 -24.52 19.34 6.45
CA THR A 49 -24.63 20.52 5.59
C THR A 49 -24.64 20.12 4.12
N GLU A 50 -25.29 20.90 3.25
CA GLU A 50 -25.41 20.61 1.81
C GLU A 50 -24.05 20.37 1.11
N ASP A 51 -23.01 21.07 1.57
CA ASP A 51 -21.64 20.93 1.07
C ASP A 51 -21.05 19.51 1.26
N THR A 52 -21.64 18.71 2.16
CA THR A 52 -21.15 17.36 2.50
C THR A 52 -21.92 16.24 1.79
N TRP A 53 -22.97 16.55 1.03
CA TRP A 53 -23.82 15.52 0.42
C TRP A 53 -23.21 14.87 -0.82
N GLY A 54 -22.22 15.53 -1.42
CA GLY A 54 -21.55 15.08 -2.62
C GLY A 54 -20.73 13.81 -2.41
N HIS A 55 -20.82 12.87 -3.35
CA HIS A 55 -19.95 11.71 -3.41
C HIS A 55 -18.75 12.01 -4.32
N TRP A 56 -17.63 12.43 -3.71
CA TRP A 56 -16.43 12.87 -4.43
C TRP A 56 -15.95 11.84 -5.47
N GLY A 57 -15.84 10.56 -5.07
CA GLY A 57 -15.34 9.50 -5.97
C GLY A 57 -16.27 9.13 -7.13
N LEU A 58 -17.54 9.57 -7.10
CA LEU A 58 -18.52 9.35 -8.19
C LEU A 58 -18.80 10.65 -8.95
N ALA A 59 -18.24 11.78 -8.52
CA ALA A 59 -18.55 13.10 -9.04
C ALA A 59 -20.06 13.44 -9.03
N LEU A 60 -20.80 12.97 -8.01
CA LEU A 60 -22.24 13.21 -7.87
C LEU A 60 -22.54 14.16 -6.72
N PRO A 61 -23.51 15.10 -6.86
CA PRO A 61 -23.87 16.04 -5.79
C PRO A 61 -24.64 15.40 -4.63
N ALA A 62 -25.29 14.26 -4.86
CA ALA A 62 -25.93 13.44 -3.86
C ALA A 62 -25.91 11.98 -4.30
N TYR A 63 -25.72 11.07 -3.35
CA TYR A 63 -25.70 9.64 -3.64
C TYR A 63 -26.29 8.84 -2.47
N MET A 64 -26.96 7.74 -2.81
CA MET A 64 -27.50 6.80 -1.84
C MET A 64 -27.49 5.38 -2.40
N HIS A 65 -27.53 4.38 -1.52
CA HIS A 65 -27.71 2.99 -1.92
C HIS A 65 -29.20 2.62 -1.97
N PHE A 66 -29.60 1.96 -3.06
CA PHE A 66 -30.99 1.52 -3.28
C PHE A 66 -31.11 0.12 -3.92
N THR A 67 -30.10 -0.34 -4.62
CA THR A 67 -30.18 -1.51 -5.53
C THR A 67 -30.04 -2.87 -4.86
N SER A 68 -29.77 -2.96 -3.56
CA SER A 68 -29.44 -4.24 -2.91
C SER A 68 -30.00 -4.40 -1.47
N PRO A 69 -31.33 -4.29 -1.26
CA PRO A 69 -31.95 -4.41 0.05
C PRO A 69 -31.74 -5.76 0.75
N ILE A 70 -31.47 -6.83 0.00
CA ILE A 70 -31.22 -8.16 0.56
C ILE A 70 -29.90 -8.21 1.37
N ARG A 71 -28.89 -7.43 0.97
CA ARG A 71 -27.53 -7.49 1.54
C ARG A 71 -27.08 -6.22 2.26
N ARG A 72 -27.88 -5.15 2.23
CA ARG A 72 -27.56 -3.85 2.83
C ARG A 72 -28.79 -3.27 3.51
N TYR A 73 -28.70 -3.05 4.82
CA TYR A 73 -29.80 -2.47 5.60
C TYR A 73 -30.08 -1.01 5.21
N ALA A 74 -29.04 -0.25 4.81
CA ALA A 74 -29.18 1.11 4.30
C ALA A 74 -30.19 1.19 3.13
N ASP A 75 -30.14 0.25 2.18
CA ASP A 75 -31.10 0.20 1.07
C ASP A 75 -32.53 -0.04 1.60
N VAL A 76 -32.73 -0.89 2.62
CA VAL A 76 -34.06 -1.12 3.22
C VAL A 76 -34.65 0.16 3.80
N LEU A 77 -33.82 0.98 4.48
CA LEU A 77 -34.24 2.28 5.00
C LEU A 77 -34.67 3.21 3.86
N VAL A 78 -33.86 3.32 2.81
CA VAL A 78 -34.18 4.13 1.62
C VAL A 78 -35.46 3.65 0.94
N HIS A 79 -35.65 2.34 0.76
CA HIS A 79 -36.87 1.76 0.18
C HIS A 79 -38.12 2.15 0.99
N ARG A 80 -38.05 2.11 2.32
CA ARG A 80 -39.15 2.52 3.21
C ARG A 80 -39.42 4.03 3.14
N MET A 81 -38.38 4.86 3.13
CA MET A 81 -38.51 6.31 2.99
C MET A 81 -39.10 6.70 1.64
N LEU A 82 -38.61 6.10 0.55
CA LEU A 82 -39.12 6.30 -0.80
C LEU A 82 -40.60 5.92 -0.90
N THR A 83 -40.98 4.79 -0.31
CA THR A 83 -42.38 4.35 -0.26
C THR A 83 -43.25 5.39 0.47
N ALA A 84 -42.81 5.89 1.62
CA ALA A 84 -43.55 6.92 2.34
C ALA A 84 -43.68 8.22 1.52
N SER A 85 -42.61 8.66 0.85
CA SER A 85 -42.63 9.85 -0.02
C SER A 85 -43.57 9.70 -1.20
N VAL A 86 -43.54 8.56 -1.90
CA VAL A 86 -44.40 8.28 -3.07
C VAL A 86 -45.88 8.25 -2.70
N TYR A 87 -46.22 7.69 -1.54
CA TYR A 87 -47.60 7.61 -1.06
C TYR A 87 -48.01 8.79 -0.15
N CYS A 88 -47.20 9.86 -0.09
CA CYS A 88 -47.42 11.04 0.76
C CYS A 88 -47.73 10.71 2.22
N ARG A 89 -47.09 9.66 2.77
CA ARG A 89 -47.21 9.25 4.17
C ARG A 89 -46.11 9.93 4.99
N PRO A 90 -46.32 10.09 6.31
CA PRO A 90 -45.24 10.50 7.20
C PRO A 90 -44.06 9.54 7.07
N LEU A 91 -42.84 10.07 7.19
CA LEU A 91 -41.65 9.25 7.20
C LEU A 91 -41.72 8.26 8.38
N PRO A 92 -41.35 6.99 8.17
CA PRO A 92 -41.48 5.96 9.19
C PRO A 92 -40.43 6.04 10.31
N PHE A 93 -39.50 7.00 10.23
CA PHE A 93 -38.36 7.13 11.11
C PHE A 93 -38.20 8.56 11.61
N GLU A 94 -37.83 8.70 12.89
CA GLU A 94 -37.36 9.96 13.44
C GLU A 94 -35.89 10.20 13.07
N LEU A 95 -35.47 11.47 13.02
CA LEU A 95 -34.11 11.84 12.65
C LEU A 95 -33.04 11.21 13.57
N LYS A 96 -33.30 11.16 14.89
CA LYS A 96 -32.38 10.54 15.86
C LYS A 96 -32.19 9.04 15.62
N GLN A 97 -33.28 8.34 15.32
CA GLN A 97 -33.21 6.91 15.00
C GLN A 97 -32.41 6.68 13.72
N LEU A 98 -32.67 7.48 12.68
CA LEU A 98 -31.96 7.37 11.41
C LEU A 98 -30.45 7.61 11.55
N GLN A 99 -30.04 8.56 12.39
CA GLN A 99 -28.62 8.79 12.69
C GLN A 99 -27.97 7.58 13.37
N SER A 100 -28.66 6.98 14.35
CA SER A 100 -28.17 5.77 15.02
C SER A 100 -28.04 4.61 14.03
N ASP A 101 -29.05 4.42 13.18
CA ASP A 101 -29.06 3.37 12.16
C ASP A 101 -27.94 3.57 11.12
N CYS A 102 -27.66 4.81 10.70
CA CYS A 102 -26.53 5.15 9.83
C CYS A 102 -25.19 4.79 10.48
N GLY A 103 -25.00 5.14 11.76
CA GLY A 103 -23.80 4.80 12.51
C GLY A 103 -23.57 3.29 12.59
N GLN A 104 -24.61 2.53 12.93
CA GLN A 104 -24.55 1.07 12.95
C GLN A 104 -24.24 0.49 11.56
N CYS A 105 -24.83 1.05 10.50
CA CYS A 105 -24.53 0.61 9.12
C CYS A 105 -23.06 0.85 8.76
N ASN A 106 -22.47 1.97 9.17
CA ASN A 106 -21.06 2.27 8.93
C ASN A 106 -20.14 1.30 9.67
N GLU A 107 -20.40 1.05 10.95
CA GLU A 107 -19.63 0.11 11.77
C GLU A 107 -19.72 -1.32 11.21
N LYS A 108 -20.93 -1.77 10.87
CA LYS A 108 -21.14 -3.12 10.32
C LYS A 108 -20.56 -3.27 8.92
N LYS A 109 -20.59 -2.22 8.09
CA LYS A 109 -19.90 -2.20 6.80
C LYS A 109 -18.40 -2.41 6.99
N LYS A 110 -17.77 -1.64 7.89
CA LYS A 110 -16.34 -1.75 8.17
C LYS A 110 -15.98 -3.14 8.69
N SER A 111 -16.71 -3.62 9.70
CA SER A 111 -16.48 -4.95 10.28
C SER A 111 -16.65 -6.08 9.26
N ALA A 112 -17.59 -5.97 8.32
CA ALA A 112 -17.78 -6.94 7.25
C ALA A 112 -16.62 -6.92 6.23
N GLU A 113 -16.10 -5.74 5.90
CA GLU A 113 -14.95 -5.57 5.02
C GLU A 113 -13.66 -6.14 5.65
N ASP A 114 -13.42 -5.85 6.93
CA ASP A 114 -12.30 -6.39 7.70
C ASP A 114 -12.36 -7.94 7.72
N ALA A 115 -13.52 -8.51 8.06
CA ALA A 115 -13.71 -9.96 8.06
C ALA A 115 -13.51 -10.59 6.67
N GLN A 116 -13.89 -9.89 5.60
CA GLN A 116 -13.67 -10.35 4.22
C GLN A 116 -12.18 -10.36 3.87
N ILE A 117 -11.43 -9.33 4.28
CA ILE A 117 -9.98 -9.25 4.08
C ILE A 117 -9.28 -10.36 4.86
N ASP A 118 -9.64 -10.57 6.13
CA ASP A 118 -9.07 -11.61 6.98
C ASP A 118 -9.34 -13.02 6.43
N CYS A 119 -10.57 -13.28 5.98
CA CYS A 119 -10.92 -14.55 5.36
C CYS A 119 -10.10 -14.82 4.10
N ARG A 120 -9.93 -13.80 3.24
CA ARG A 120 -9.10 -13.90 2.03
C ARG A 120 -7.64 -14.21 2.38
N ASN A 121 -7.09 -13.52 3.38
CA ASN A 121 -5.72 -13.73 3.85
C ASN A 121 -5.53 -15.14 4.41
N LEU A 122 -6.47 -15.61 5.24
CA LEU A 122 -6.43 -16.94 5.83
C LEU A 122 -6.43 -18.04 4.77
N LEU A 123 -7.36 -17.94 3.81
CA LEU A 123 -7.48 -18.91 2.71
C LEU A 123 -6.25 -18.87 1.79
N PHE A 124 -5.73 -17.68 1.50
CA PHE A 124 -4.50 -17.53 0.72
C PHE A 124 -3.30 -18.17 1.43
N ASN A 125 -3.14 -17.94 2.73
CA ASN A 125 -2.06 -18.55 3.50
C ASN A 125 -2.18 -20.08 3.55
N ALA A 126 -3.39 -20.60 3.76
CA ALA A 126 -3.64 -22.04 3.72
C ALA A 126 -3.30 -22.65 2.34
N PHE A 127 -3.63 -21.93 1.26
CA PHE A 127 -3.27 -22.32 -0.10
C PHE A 127 -1.75 -22.38 -0.29
N LEU A 128 -1.02 -21.35 0.16
CA LEU A 128 0.44 -21.31 0.07
C LEU A 128 1.09 -22.46 0.84
N GLN A 129 0.63 -22.75 2.06
CA GLN A 129 1.15 -23.86 2.85
C GLN A 129 0.95 -25.22 2.18
N LYS A 130 -0.19 -25.41 1.49
CA LYS A 130 -0.51 -26.68 0.83
C LYS A 130 0.27 -26.88 -0.48
N HIS A 131 0.42 -25.84 -1.29
CA HIS A 131 0.95 -25.95 -2.65
C HIS A 131 2.41 -25.50 -2.80
N HIS A 132 2.91 -24.62 -1.92
CA HIS A 132 4.25 -24.04 -2.01
C HIS A 132 4.96 -23.98 -0.63
N PRO A 133 5.16 -25.12 0.06
CA PRO A 133 5.65 -25.15 1.45
C PRO A 133 7.09 -24.66 1.63
N GLU A 134 7.97 -24.88 0.66
CA GLU A 134 9.41 -24.58 0.82
C GLU A 134 9.82 -23.19 0.33
N ARG A 135 9.22 -22.70 -0.75
CA ARG A 135 9.66 -21.48 -1.45
C ARG A 135 8.68 -20.31 -1.36
N GLY A 136 7.44 -20.55 -0.93
CA GLY A 136 6.36 -19.57 -1.08
C GLY A 136 6.01 -19.29 -2.55
N TRP A 137 5.24 -18.23 -2.78
CA TRP A 137 4.85 -17.80 -4.12
C TRP A 137 5.76 -16.66 -4.62
N PRO A 138 6.39 -16.78 -5.80
CA PRO A 138 7.18 -15.71 -6.37
C PRO A 138 6.25 -14.54 -6.77
N TYR A 139 6.52 -13.36 -6.22
CA TYR A 139 5.80 -12.14 -6.61
C TYR A 139 6.50 -11.48 -7.78
N ASP A 140 6.03 -11.75 -9.00
CA ASP A 140 6.49 -11.04 -10.19
C ASP A 140 5.91 -9.62 -10.22
N GLY A 141 6.77 -8.62 -10.41
CA GLY A 141 6.37 -7.21 -10.52
C GLY A 141 5.93 -6.56 -9.20
N ALA A 142 6.39 -7.04 -8.04
CA ALA A 142 6.18 -6.34 -6.78
C ALA A 142 6.86 -4.96 -6.81
N VAL A 143 6.18 -3.93 -6.30
CA VAL A 143 6.67 -2.55 -6.30
C VAL A 143 6.87 -2.11 -4.86
N ILE A 144 8.08 -1.68 -4.51
CA ILE A 144 8.36 -1.12 -3.18
C ILE A 144 7.68 0.25 -3.08
N THR A 145 6.78 0.42 -2.11
CA THR A 145 6.01 1.65 -1.91
C THR A 145 6.62 2.54 -0.84
N SER A 146 7.11 1.94 0.25
CA SER A 146 7.74 2.68 1.33
C SER A 146 8.76 1.82 2.06
N ILE A 147 9.79 2.48 2.59
CA ILE A 147 10.81 1.87 3.43
C ILE A 147 10.71 2.57 4.78
N ILE A 148 10.38 1.81 5.81
CA ILE A 148 10.26 2.30 7.18
C ILE A 148 11.63 2.18 7.82
N VAL A 149 12.24 3.33 8.10
CA VAL A 149 13.51 3.43 8.82
C VAL A 149 13.29 4.31 10.06
N PRO A 150 13.60 3.82 11.28
CA PRO A 150 13.49 4.61 12.49
C PRO A 150 14.45 5.81 12.43
N HIS A 151 13.97 7.00 12.79
CA HIS A 151 14.81 8.18 12.92
C HIS A 151 15.64 8.05 14.21
N SER A 152 16.96 8.04 14.07
CA SER A 152 17.92 7.69 15.12
C SER A 152 18.01 8.71 16.27
N ARG A 153 17.75 8.22 17.49
CA ARG A 153 18.45 8.60 18.75
C ARG A 153 18.67 7.43 19.70
N ASP A 154 18.04 6.28 19.46
CA ASP A 154 18.22 5.08 20.27
C ASP A 154 19.51 4.35 19.89
N GLN A 155 20.35 4.04 20.89
CA GLN A 155 21.69 3.45 20.72
C GLN A 155 21.67 1.92 20.52
N ASP A 156 20.48 1.30 20.51
CA ASP A 156 20.33 -0.15 20.44
C ASP A 156 20.07 -0.62 19.00
N THR A 157 21.14 -1.07 18.34
CA THR A 157 21.17 -1.54 16.95
C THR A 157 20.20 -2.70 16.66
N GLU A 158 19.97 -3.58 17.64
CA GLU A 158 19.05 -4.72 17.54
C GLU A 158 17.57 -4.30 17.59
N GLU A 159 17.22 -3.28 18.37
CA GLU A 159 15.84 -2.77 18.44
C GLU A 159 15.49 -1.98 17.18
N LEU A 160 16.45 -1.23 16.64
CA LEU A 160 16.29 -0.52 15.36
C LEU A 160 16.02 -1.48 14.19
N ARG A 161 16.70 -2.64 14.16
CA ARG A 161 16.50 -3.69 13.13
C ARG A 161 15.06 -4.22 13.12
N ARG A 162 14.49 -4.51 14.30
CA ARG A 162 13.10 -4.98 14.43
C ARG A 162 12.06 -3.95 13.97
N ARG A 163 12.41 -2.67 14.00
CA ARG A 163 11.54 -1.55 13.61
C ARG A 163 11.66 -1.17 12.13
N CYS A 164 12.59 -1.79 11.39
CA CYS A 164 12.74 -1.58 9.96
C CYS A 164 11.90 -2.56 9.15
N ALA A 165 11.15 -2.03 8.19
CA ALA A 165 10.35 -2.85 7.29
C ALA A 165 10.29 -2.23 5.89
N VAL A 166 10.35 -3.08 4.87
CA VAL A 166 10.02 -2.73 3.49
C VAL A 166 8.54 -3.03 3.29
N VAL A 167 7.79 -2.02 2.83
CA VAL A 167 6.41 -2.20 2.37
C VAL A 167 6.40 -2.25 0.86
N PHE A 168 5.80 -3.29 0.31
CA PHE A 168 5.70 -3.51 -1.12
C PHE A 168 4.26 -3.84 -1.51
N PHE A 169 3.86 -3.37 -2.69
CA PHE A 169 2.57 -3.67 -3.31
C PHE A 169 2.71 -4.87 -4.22
N VAL A 170 1.77 -5.82 -4.12
CA VAL A 170 1.69 -6.99 -4.98
C VAL A 170 0.50 -6.83 -5.94
N PRO A 171 0.75 -6.56 -7.24
CA PRO A 171 -0.30 -6.42 -8.26
C PRO A 171 -1.31 -7.56 -8.28
N LEU A 172 -0.82 -8.81 -8.22
CA LEU A 172 -1.65 -10.01 -8.29
C LEU A 172 -2.66 -10.12 -7.12
N LEU A 173 -2.26 -9.66 -5.93
CA LEU A 173 -3.11 -9.71 -4.74
C LEU A 173 -3.96 -8.43 -4.58
N GLY A 174 -3.59 -7.35 -5.28
CA GLY A 174 -4.18 -6.02 -5.10
C GLY A 174 -4.01 -5.51 -3.66
N GLN A 175 -2.93 -5.90 -2.98
CA GLN A 175 -2.69 -5.58 -1.57
C GLN A 175 -1.23 -5.26 -1.31
N SER A 176 -1.00 -4.38 -0.34
CA SER A 176 0.32 -4.11 0.21
C SER A 176 0.67 -5.15 1.29
N ARG A 177 1.96 -5.50 1.34
CA ARG A 177 2.56 -6.40 2.32
C ARG A 177 3.81 -5.75 2.90
N SER A 178 4.17 -6.13 4.11
CA SER A 178 5.40 -5.68 4.76
C SER A 178 6.33 -6.85 5.05
N LEU A 179 7.63 -6.59 4.96
CA LEU A 179 8.68 -7.53 5.30
C LEU A 179 9.76 -6.84 6.11
N SER A 180 10.09 -7.42 7.26
CA SER A 180 11.16 -6.91 8.14
C SER A 180 12.53 -7.09 7.50
N PHE A 181 13.46 -6.19 7.82
CA PHE A 181 14.83 -6.23 7.29
C PHE A 181 15.58 -7.51 7.69
N ASP A 182 15.32 -8.04 8.89
CA ASP A 182 15.90 -9.31 9.36
C ASP A 182 15.62 -10.48 8.40
N LYS A 183 14.44 -10.50 7.78
CA LYS A 183 14.05 -11.56 6.84
C LYS A 183 14.64 -11.34 5.44
N LEU A 184 15.05 -10.12 5.14
CA LEU A 184 15.69 -9.74 3.87
C LEU A 184 17.23 -9.84 3.94
N GLY A 185 17.80 -9.95 5.15
CA GLY A 185 19.25 -9.91 5.34
C GLY A 185 19.87 -8.54 5.01
N ILE A 186 19.12 -7.45 5.21
CA ILE A 186 19.59 -6.08 4.97
C ILE A 186 20.22 -5.54 6.26
N ASP A 187 21.52 -5.27 6.23
CA ASP A 187 22.23 -4.61 7.32
C ASP A 187 22.11 -3.08 7.22
N LEU A 188 21.76 -2.44 8.33
CA LEU A 188 21.80 -0.98 8.46
C LEU A 188 23.26 -0.56 8.64
N LEU A 189 23.83 0.10 7.64
CA LEU A 189 25.12 0.76 7.77
C LEU A 189 24.98 1.95 8.72
N SER A 190 25.63 1.90 9.89
CA SER A 190 25.79 3.09 10.71
C SER A 190 26.79 4.01 10.03
N VAL A 191 26.34 5.20 9.64
CA VAL A 191 27.26 6.27 9.25
C VAL A 191 27.88 6.79 10.55
N ALA A 192 28.91 6.08 11.02
CA ALA A 192 29.77 6.59 12.07
C ALA A 192 30.49 7.83 11.50
N GLY A 193 30.17 9.01 12.05
CA GLY A 193 30.78 10.25 11.62
C GLY A 193 32.29 10.23 11.82
N SER A 194 33.05 10.14 10.74
CA SER A 194 34.43 10.62 10.70
C SER A 194 34.41 12.10 10.33
N GLY A 195 33.99 12.94 11.30
CA GLY A 195 34.35 14.35 11.32
C GLY A 195 35.81 14.49 11.73
N GLY A 196 36.72 14.04 10.86
CA GLY A 196 38.15 14.31 10.93
C GLY A 196 38.49 15.24 9.79
N GLN A 197 38.97 16.45 10.12
CA GLN A 197 39.57 17.35 9.15
C GLN A 197 40.68 16.61 8.40
N GLN A 198 40.55 16.46 7.09
CA GLN A 198 41.71 16.35 6.22
C GLN A 198 41.38 16.96 4.87
N GLU A 199 42.09 18.05 4.62
CA GLU A 199 42.10 18.82 3.38
C GLU A 199 42.40 17.91 2.19
N ALA A 200 41.70 18.20 1.09
CA ALA A 200 42.00 17.67 -0.22
C ALA A 200 43.47 17.99 -0.58
N SER A 201 44.26 16.95 -0.81
CA SER A 201 45.42 17.04 -1.69
C SER A 201 45.44 15.82 -2.60
N ALA A 202 45.33 16.12 -3.89
CA ALA A 202 45.49 15.16 -4.97
C ALA A 202 46.98 14.87 -5.14
N SER A 203 47.36 13.60 -5.15
CA SER A 203 48.54 13.13 -5.86
C SER A 203 48.38 11.65 -6.22
N SER A 204 48.41 11.43 -7.53
CA SER A 204 48.64 10.18 -8.24
C SER A 204 49.84 9.39 -7.73
N GLU A 205 49.67 8.09 -7.50
CA GLU A 205 50.72 7.07 -7.65
C GLU A 205 50.10 5.67 -7.77
N GLU A 206 50.36 4.99 -8.89
CA GLU A 206 50.03 3.59 -9.13
C GLU A 206 50.82 2.69 -8.17
N ARG A 207 50.16 1.76 -7.47
CA ARG A 207 50.81 0.57 -6.93
C ARG A 207 49.95 -0.67 -7.14
N VAL A 208 50.53 -1.61 -7.85
CA VAL A 208 50.14 -3.01 -7.95
C VAL A 208 50.66 -3.74 -6.71
N CYS A 209 49.81 -4.50 -6.02
CA CYS A 209 50.16 -5.69 -5.25
C CYS A 209 48.92 -6.61 -5.14
N GLU A 210 49.15 -7.88 -5.42
CA GLU A 210 48.22 -9.01 -5.39
C GLU A 210 47.87 -9.41 -3.94
N ASP A 211 46.62 -9.83 -3.70
CA ASP A 211 46.20 -11.02 -2.93
C ASP A 211 44.72 -10.92 -2.43
N GLU A 212 43.92 -11.89 -2.87
CA GLU A 212 42.68 -12.52 -2.34
C GLU A 212 41.62 -11.72 -1.51
N LEU A 213 40.50 -11.37 -2.19
CA LEU A 213 39.03 -11.39 -1.86
C LEU A 213 38.48 -11.23 -0.39
N PRO A 214 37.19 -10.82 -0.17
CA PRO A 214 36.13 -10.46 -1.13
C PRO A 214 35.31 -9.16 -0.84
N GLY A 215 34.71 -8.61 -1.91
CA GLY A 215 33.31 -8.15 -1.89
C GLY A 215 33.00 -6.76 -1.35
N TYR A 216 33.37 -5.72 -2.09
CA TYR A 216 32.89 -4.35 -1.91
C TYR A 216 31.57 -4.15 -2.69
N VAL A 217 30.52 -3.64 -2.04
CA VAL A 217 29.31 -3.14 -2.71
C VAL A 217 29.17 -1.66 -2.36
N ASP A 218 29.52 -0.80 -3.32
CA ASP A 218 29.20 0.62 -3.30
C ASP A 218 27.68 0.79 -3.44
N VAL A 219 27.06 1.51 -2.50
CA VAL A 219 25.71 2.05 -2.66
C VAL A 219 25.85 3.54 -2.91
N GLU A 220 26.15 3.90 -4.15
CA GLU A 220 25.89 5.26 -4.63
C GLU A 220 24.37 5.41 -4.81
N CYS A 221 23.76 6.16 -3.90
CA CYS A 221 22.41 6.68 -4.07
C CYS A 221 22.40 7.72 -5.20
N ALA A 222 22.32 7.27 -6.44
CA ALA A 222 21.93 8.11 -7.56
C ALA A 222 20.41 8.03 -7.72
N VAL A 223 19.72 9.12 -7.36
CA VAL A 223 18.36 9.39 -7.83
C VAL A 223 18.45 9.58 -9.33
N GLU A 224 18.17 8.54 -10.11
CA GLU A 224 17.85 8.69 -11.52
C GLU A 224 16.95 7.58 -12.01
N THR A 225 15.95 7.99 -12.77
CA THR A 225 14.88 7.20 -13.36
C THR A 225 15.43 6.08 -14.24
N SER A 226 15.28 4.82 -13.85
CA SER A 226 14.95 3.70 -14.76
C SER A 226 14.82 2.38 -13.99
N SER A 227 13.71 1.70 -14.29
CA SER A 227 13.44 0.27 -14.15
C SER A 227 14.48 -0.59 -13.43
N VAL A 228 14.22 -0.98 -12.18
CA VAL A 228 14.91 -2.10 -11.54
C VAL A 228 14.25 -3.40 -12.02
N GLU A 229 14.73 -3.93 -13.14
CA GLU A 229 14.42 -5.28 -13.61
C GLU A 229 15.31 -6.28 -12.85
N SER A 230 14.69 -6.99 -11.89
CA SER A 230 15.22 -8.12 -11.12
C SER A 230 16.21 -7.80 -9.99
N VAL A 231 15.83 -8.24 -8.77
CA VAL A 231 16.75 -8.40 -7.63
C VAL A 231 17.07 -9.89 -7.56
N ARG A 232 18.29 -10.27 -7.94
CA ARG A 232 18.77 -11.65 -7.87
C ARG A 232 19.58 -11.82 -6.59
N VAL A 233 19.01 -12.49 -5.60
CA VAL A 233 19.72 -12.88 -4.37
C VAL A 233 20.44 -14.21 -4.67
N GLN A 234 21.76 -14.17 -4.82
CA GLN A 234 22.59 -15.38 -4.89
C GLN A 234 23.06 -15.75 -3.48
N HIS A 235 22.63 -16.92 -3.02
CA HIS A 235 23.16 -17.54 -1.80
C HIS A 235 24.43 -18.30 -2.20
N VAL A 236 25.61 -17.84 -1.77
CA VAL A 236 26.86 -18.61 -1.95
C VAL A 236 27.13 -19.35 -0.65
N GLY A 237 26.90 -20.65 -0.67
CA GLY A 237 27.28 -21.57 0.40
C GLY A 237 27.74 -22.89 -0.17
N GLY A 238 29.04 -23.16 -0.09
CA GLY A 238 29.63 -24.50 -0.13
C GLY A 238 29.97 -25.02 -1.53
N GLY A 239 31.25 -25.29 -1.76
CA GLY A 239 31.79 -25.78 -3.03
C GLY A 239 31.24 -27.15 -3.44
N GLY A 240 30.99 -27.28 -4.73
CA GLY A 240 30.66 -28.52 -5.43
C GLY A 240 30.73 -28.24 -6.93
N ALA A 241 31.64 -28.93 -7.60
CA ALA A 241 32.05 -28.80 -9.00
C ALA A 241 30.97 -28.27 -9.98
N ALA A 242 31.35 -27.24 -10.74
CA ALA A 242 30.63 -26.79 -11.92
C ALA A 242 30.73 -27.85 -13.02
N GLU A 243 29.59 -28.39 -13.45
CA GLU A 243 29.48 -29.06 -14.75
C GLU A 243 28.52 -28.24 -15.61
N THR A 244 29.05 -27.79 -16.75
CA THR A 244 28.40 -26.88 -17.68
C THR A 244 27.40 -27.65 -18.52
N LEU A 245 26.12 -27.27 -18.54
CA LEU A 245 25.25 -27.65 -19.65
C LEU A 245 24.31 -26.53 -20.06
N ARG A 246 24.55 -26.04 -21.28
CA ARG A 246 23.65 -25.17 -22.05
C ARG A 246 22.37 -25.93 -22.38
N ARG A 247 21.21 -25.33 -22.10
CA ARG A 247 20.27 -24.88 -23.13
C ARG A 247 19.26 -23.91 -22.55
#